data_AF-A0AAV5RSK6-F1
#
_entry.id   AF-A0AAV5RSK6-F1
#
_cell.length_a   1.000
_cell.length_b   1.000
_cell.length_c   1.000
_cell.angle_alpha   90.00
_cell.angle_beta   90.00
_cell.angle_gamma   90.00
#
_symmetry.space_group_name_H-M   'P 1'
#
loop_
_entity.id
_entity.type
_entity.pdbx_description
1 polymer ?
#
loop_
_entity_poly.entity_id
_entity_poly.type
_entity_poly.pdbx_seq_one_letter_code
_entity_poly.pdbx_strand_id
1 'polypeptide(L)'
;MTDSDTFTTYLLASKASANLACVRERVLAGDALADAHVLQKYQEQYGQAEFEASRAQHDSLTELRRQYTEKERKVRTRRYSIDFDSAQEALGEAEVLPAHGKDTLASAVGVSREGEVQELRERLLGRRGKDGLAPGESATHDSVERQIEEQDNVQSDLVENMSKLVSSLKQGAVAFQGALEEDQKVLGAAEIGIQVASRGLVDVSGKLGRYDKKKLGYLFYIGAFAFMAVGLIITFIVIRLFPAL
;
A
#
# COMPACT_ATOMS: atom_id res chain seq x y z
N MET A 1 -4.64 -4.28 25.88
CA MET A 1 -5.62 -4.70 24.86
C MET A 1 -4.81 -5.09 23.65
N THR A 2 -4.89 -6.36 23.28
CA THR A 2 -4.00 -6.96 22.27
C THR A 2 -4.50 -6.61 20.86
N ASP A 3 -3.62 -6.51 19.86
CA ASP A 3 -4.00 -6.20 18.46
C ASP A 3 -5.10 -7.15 17.92
N SER A 4 -5.14 -8.38 18.46
CA SER A 4 -6.18 -9.38 18.22
C SER A 4 -7.57 -8.96 18.72
N ASP A 5 -7.67 -8.19 19.80
CA ASP A 5 -8.94 -7.75 20.38
C ASP A 5 -9.61 -6.69 19.49
N THR A 6 -8.85 -5.79 18.88
CA THR A 6 -9.39 -4.73 18.01
C THR A 6 -9.93 -5.30 16.70
N PHE A 7 -9.21 -6.23 16.10
CA PHE A 7 -9.62 -6.88 14.85
C PHE A 7 -10.84 -7.79 15.05
N THR A 8 -10.87 -8.57 16.13
CA THR A 8 -12.04 -9.42 16.46
C THR A 8 -13.27 -8.57 16.78
N THR A 9 -13.10 -7.46 17.50
CA THR A 9 -14.18 -6.48 17.74
C THR A 9 -14.71 -5.89 16.44
N TYR A 10 -13.84 -5.55 15.49
CA TYR A 10 -14.24 -5.08 14.16
C TYR A 10 -15.04 -6.13 13.39
N LEU A 11 -14.58 -7.39 13.38
CA LEU A 11 -15.30 -8.48 12.71
C LEU A 11 -16.68 -8.73 13.33
N LEU A 12 -16.77 -8.74 14.65
CA LEU A 12 -18.04 -8.91 15.36
C LEU A 12 -18.99 -7.75 15.08
N ALA A 13 -18.51 -6.51 15.13
CA ALA A 13 -19.32 -5.32 14.83
C ALA A 13 -19.78 -5.31 13.37
N SER A 14 -18.91 -5.69 12.44
CA SER A 14 -19.26 -5.81 11.01
C SER A 14 -20.28 -6.92 10.73
N LYS A 15 -20.20 -8.05 11.43
CA LYS A 15 -21.21 -9.11 11.33
C LYS A 15 -22.53 -8.68 11.98
N ALA A 16 -22.49 -8.00 13.11
CA ALA A 16 -23.67 -7.45 13.76
C ALA A 16 -24.39 -6.43 12.85
N SER A 17 -23.65 -5.51 12.23
CA SER A 17 -24.24 -4.53 11.31
C SER A 17 -24.82 -5.17 10.04
N ALA A 18 -24.16 -6.18 9.47
CA ALA A 18 -24.70 -6.95 8.35
C ALA A 18 -25.98 -7.71 8.71
N ASN A 19 -26.02 -8.34 9.89
CA ASN A 19 -27.21 -9.05 10.36
C ASN A 19 -28.38 -8.09 10.59
N LEU A 20 -28.13 -6.92 11.22
CA LEU A 20 -29.15 -5.88 11.42
C LEU A 20 -29.64 -5.32 10.08
N ALA A 21 -28.76 -5.14 9.10
CA ALA A 21 -29.13 -4.74 7.75
C ALA A 21 -30.07 -5.76 7.07
N CYS A 22 -29.81 -7.06 7.21
CA CYS A 22 -30.70 -8.10 6.70
C CYS A 22 -32.07 -8.12 7.42
N VAL A 23 -32.10 -7.87 8.74
CA VAL A 23 -33.37 -7.76 9.48
C VAL A 23 -34.15 -6.54 9.00
N ARG A 24 -33.49 -5.39 8.85
CA ARG A 24 -34.08 -4.18 8.29
C ARG A 24 -34.64 -4.41 6.89
N GLU A 25 -33.89 -5.05 6.01
CA GLU A 25 -34.32 -5.36 4.65
C GLU A 25 -35.55 -6.28 4.64
N ARG A 26 -35.61 -7.30 5.51
CA ARG A 26 -36.79 -8.16 5.66
C ARG A 26 -38.02 -7.41 6.18
N VAL A 27 -37.82 -6.47 7.11
CA VAL A 27 -38.91 -5.63 7.62
C VAL A 27 -39.41 -4.69 6.52
N LEU A 28 -38.51 -4.10 5.73
CA LEU A 28 -38.85 -3.20 4.62
C LEU A 28 -39.40 -3.91 3.38
N ALA A 29 -39.05 -5.17 3.16
CA ALA A 29 -39.54 -5.98 2.03
C ALA A 29 -40.95 -6.54 2.26
N GLY A 30 -41.45 -6.55 3.49
CA GLY A 30 -42.86 -6.82 3.78
C GLY A 30 -43.74 -5.60 3.51
N ASP A 31 -45.07 -5.75 3.60
CA ASP A 31 -46.05 -4.66 3.50
C ASP A 31 -45.95 -3.61 4.64
N ALA A 32 -44.89 -3.67 5.45
CA ALA A 32 -44.64 -2.84 6.63
C ALA A 32 -44.38 -1.35 6.31
N LEU A 33 -44.25 -0.98 5.04
CA LEU A 33 -44.28 0.42 4.60
C LEU A 33 -45.68 1.05 4.81
N ALA A 34 -46.74 0.24 4.87
CA ALA A 34 -48.10 0.69 5.17
C ALA A 34 -48.35 0.82 6.68
N ASP A 35 -47.65 0.04 7.52
CA ASP A 35 -47.84 0.00 8.97
C ASP A 35 -46.71 0.71 9.73
N ALA A 36 -46.89 2.01 9.97
CA ALA A 36 -45.97 2.85 10.76
C ALA A 36 -45.65 2.28 12.16
N HIS A 37 -46.56 1.49 12.73
CA HIS A 37 -46.39 0.86 14.04
C HIS A 37 -45.32 -0.25 14.04
N VAL A 38 -45.15 -0.98 12.92
CA VAL A 38 -44.13 -2.03 12.80
C VAL A 38 -42.73 -1.43 12.70
N LEU A 39 -42.61 -0.32 11.96
CA LEU A 39 -41.39 0.48 11.88
C LEU A 39 -41.00 1.09 13.22
N GLN A 40 -41.96 1.65 13.97
CA GLN A 40 -41.69 2.20 15.29
C GLN A 40 -41.21 1.12 16.27
N LYS A 41 -41.85 -0.05 16.29
CA LYS A 41 -41.43 -1.18 17.13
C LYS A 41 -40.03 -1.69 16.75
N TYR A 42 -39.70 -1.73 15.45
CA TYR A 42 -38.35 -2.05 15.00
C TYR A 42 -37.33 -1.02 15.47
N GLN A 43 -37.64 0.27 15.32
CA GLN A 43 -36.76 1.38 15.72
C GLN A 43 -36.50 1.38 17.23
N GLU A 44 -37.51 1.10 18.04
CA GLU A 44 -37.38 0.99 19.50
C GLU A 44 -36.54 -0.23 19.93
N GLN A 45 -36.66 -1.36 19.23
CA GLN A 45 -35.96 -2.60 19.60
C GLN A 45 -34.52 -2.66 19.08
N TYR A 46 -34.28 -2.21 17.86
CA TYR A 46 -32.99 -2.40 17.17
C TYR A 46 -32.23 -1.10 16.92
N GLY A 47 -32.84 0.07 17.10
CA GLY A 47 -32.17 1.36 16.83
C GLY A 47 -30.93 1.60 17.71
N GLN A 48 -30.98 1.22 18.99
CA GLN A 48 -29.81 1.31 19.87
C GLN A 48 -28.71 0.33 19.45
N ALA A 49 -29.08 -0.90 19.12
CA ALA A 49 -28.13 -1.93 18.67
C ALA A 49 -27.48 -1.58 17.33
N GLU A 50 -28.21 -0.98 16.39
CA GLU A 50 -27.67 -0.48 15.12
C GLU A 50 -26.66 0.64 15.35
N PHE A 51 -26.97 1.56 16.26
CA PHE A 51 -26.08 2.65 16.62
C PHE A 51 -24.80 2.16 17.28
N GLU A 52 -24.92 1.23 18.25
CA GLU A 52 -23.78 0.63 18.94
C GLU A 52 -22.89 -0.19 17.99
N ALA A 53 -23.49 -1.00 17.11
CA ALA A 53 -22.73 -1.77 16.12
C ALA A 53 -21.99 -0.86 15.14
N SER A 54 -22.64 0.20 14.66
CA SER A 54 -22.04 1.20 13.77
C SER A 54 -20.91 1.97 14.44
N ARG A 55 -21.09 2.35 15.71
CA ARG A 55 -20.07 3.02 16.52
C ARG A 55 -18.86 2.11 16.76
N ALA A 56 -19.08 0.88 17.22
CA ALA A 56 -18.01 -0.08 17.46
C ALA A 56 -17.22 -0.40 16.19
N GLN A 57 -17.91 -0.48 15.04
CA GLN A 57 -17.27 -0.65 13.73
C GLN A 57 -16.40 0.56 13.37
N HIS A 58 -16.88 1.78 13.60
CA HIS A 58 -16.13 3.00 13.30
C HIS A 58 -14.91 3.18 14.20
N ASP A 59 -15.07 2.95 15.50
CA ASP A 59 -14.01 3.09 16.50
C ASP A 59 -12.89 2.05 16.23
N SER A 60 -13.25 0.79 15.99
CA SER A 60 -12.28 -0.27 15.69
C SER A 60 -11.57 -0.07 14.34
N LEU A 61 -12.27 0.42 13.32
CA LEU A 61 -11.67 0.75 12.02
C LEU A 61 -10.69 1.93 12.13
N THR A 62 -11.04 2.94 12.91
CA THR A 62 -10.17 4.11 13.15
C THR A 62 -8.89 3.68 13.86
N GLU A 63 -9.00 2.81 14.86
CA GLU A 63 -7.84 2.27 15.56
C GLU A 63 -6.97 1.38 14.66
N LEU A 64 -7.56 0.50 13.85
CA LEU A 64 -6.83 -0.30 12.86
C LEU A 64 -6.08 0.58 11.84
N ARG A 65 -6.70 1.67 11.37
CA ARG A 65 -6.03 2.65 10.50
C ARG A 65 -4.86 3.31 11.19
N ARG A 66 -5.02 3.72 12.46
CA ARG A 66 -3.95 4.31 13.27
C ARG A 66 -2.77 3.34 13.35
N GLN A 67 -3.01 2.08 13.71
CA GLN A 67 -1.97 1.06 13.79
C GLN A 67 -1.27 0.82 12.44
N TYR A 68 -2.03 0.77 11.35
CA TYR A 68 -1.48 0.61 10.01
C TYR A 68 -0.54 1.76 9.65
N THR A 69 -0.96 3.01 9.86
CA THR A 69 -0.12 4.18 9.58
C THR A 69 1.13 4.22 10.45
N GLU A 70 1.07 3.75 11.69
CA GLU A 70 2.22 3.66 12.57
C GLU A 70 3.23 2.60 12.09
N LYS A 71 2.74 1.43 11.65
CA LYS A 71 3.58 0.38 11.05
C LYS A 71 4.21 0.86 9.74
N GLU A 72 3.44 1.54 8.90
CA GLU A 72 3.95 2.12 7.64
C GLU A 72 5.05 3.16 7.91
N ARG A 73 4.86 4.03 8.91
CA ARG A 73 5.89 4.99 9.35
C ARG A 73 7.15 4.27 9.82
N LYS A 74 7.04 3.23 10.67
CA LYS A 74 8.20 2.45 11.15
C LYS A 74 8.95 1.76 10.00
N VAL A 75 8.23 1.24 9.00
CA VAL A 75 8.85 0.62 7.80
C VAL A 75 9.52 1.67 6.94
N ARG A 76 8.90 2.84 6.74
CA ARG A 76 9.50 3.96 6.00
C ARG A 76 10.74 4.48 6.71
N THR A 77 10.68 4.75 8.01
CA THR A 77 11.85 5.22 8.76
C THR A 77 12.98 4.19 8.73
N ARG A 78 12.71 2.88 8.84
CA ARG A 78 13.75 1.84 8.66
C ARG A 78 14.39 1.80 7.28
N ARG A 79 13.66 2.20 6.23
CA ARG A 79 14.22 2.31 4.86
C ARG A 79 15.06 3.56 4.67
N TYR A 80 14.84 4.61 5.47
CA TYR A 80 15.57 5.88 5.40
C TYR A 80 16.63 6.05 6.50
N SER A 81 16.58 5.27 7.58
CA SER A 81 17.67 5.09 8.54
C SER A 81 18.58 3.98 8.04
N ILE A 82 19.43 4.31 7.08
CA ILE A 82 20.68 3.57 6.92
C ILE A 82 21.47 3.91 8.19
N ASP A 83 21.41 3.03 9.19
CA ASP A 83 22.21 3.15 10.41
C ASP A 83 23.70 3.09 10.01
N PHE A 84 24.34 4.24 9.89
CA PHE A 84 25.79 4.35 9.69
C PHE A 84 26.57 4.10 11.00
N ASP A 85 25.89 3.99 12.14
CA ASP A 85 26.53 3.80 13.45
C ASP A 85 26.75 2.32 13.82
N SER A 86 26.09 1.35 13.16
CA SER A 86 26.33 -0.07 13.41
C SER A 86 27.70 -0.58 12.91
N ALA A 87 28.42 0.22 12.12
CA ALA A 87 29.78 -0.10 11.71
C ALA A 87 30.84 0.25 12.78
N GLN A 88 30.51 1.08 13.77
CA GLN A 88 31.49 1.54 14.76
C GLN A 88 31.52 0.66 16.01
N GLU A 89 30.44 -0.05 16.35
CA GLU A 89 30.44 -1.04 17.44
C GLU A 89 31.15 -2.36 17.04
N ALA A 90 31.22 -2.69 15.75
CA ALA A 90 31.92 -3.90 15.27
C ALA A 90 33.47 -3.75 15.22
N LEU A 91 34.01 -2.54 15.44
CA LEU A 91 35.46 -2.25 15.41
C LEU A 91 36.09 -2.11 16.81
N GLY A 92 35.32 -2.31 17.89
CA GLY A 92 35.79 -2.21 19.27
C GLY A 92 36.50 -3.46 19.83
N GLU A 93 36.41 -4.61 19.17
CA GLU A 93 36.94 -5.90 19.67
C GLU A 93 37.78 -6.68 18.64
N ALA A 94 38.34 -6.02 17.63
CA ALA A 94 39.30 -6.65 16.74
C ALA A 94 40.74 -6.42 17.24
N GLU A 95 41.22 -7.40 17.98
CA GLU A 95 42.61 -7.65 18.34
C GLU A 95 43.58 -7.45 17.16
N VAL A 96 44.73 -6.88 17.49
CA VAL A 96 45.88 -6.56 16.64
C VAL A 96 46.37 -7.77 15.83
N LEU A 97 46.39 -7.69 14.49
CA LEU A 97 47.29 -8.48 13.62
C LEU A 97 47.62 -7.69 12.32
N PRO A 98 48.83 -7.85 11.76
CA PRO A 98 49.53 -6.79 11.03
C PRO A 98 49.22 -6.72 9.53
N ALA A 99 49.44 -5.52 9.00
CA ALA A 99 49.42 -5.19 7.58
C ALA A 99 50.49 -5.95 6.79
N HIS A 100 50.08 -6.84 5.87
CA HIS A 100 50.87 -7.23 4.70
C HIS A 100 49.99 -7.78 3.57
N GLY A 101 50.16 -7.23 2.36
CA GLY A 101 49.91 -7.96 1.11
C GLY A 101 48.53 -7.78 0.45
N LYS A 102 48.16 -6.57 0.03
CA LYS A 102 47.32 -6.41 -1.17
C LYS A 102 48.27 -6.54 -2.37
N ASP A 103 48.16 -7.63 -3.13
CA ASP A 103 48.48 -7.73 -4.59
C ASP A 103 48.67 -9.17 -5.15
N THR A 104 48.11 -10.21 -4.52
CA THR A 104 48.29 -11.60 -5.01
C THR A 104 47.00 -12.42 -5.12
N LEU A 105 45.85 -11.80 -5.40
CA LEU A 105 44.57 -12.52 -5.52
C LEU A 105 44.05 -12.73 -6.97
N ALA A 106 44.80 -12.32 -8.00
CA ALA A 106 44.28 -12.35 -9.38
C ALA A 106 44.91 -13.39 -10.32
N SER A 107 45.93 -14.17 -9.88
CA SER A 107 46.68 -15.05 -10.81
C SER A 107 46.97 -16.46 -10.27
N ALA A 108 46.14 -16.96 -9.35
CA ALA A 108 46.20 -18.34 -8.86
C ALA A 108 44.89 -19.09 -9.14
N VAL A 109 44.32 -18.89 -10.34
CA VAL A 109 43.34 -19.81 -10.95
C VAL A 109 44.12 -21.05 -11.39
N GLY A 110 44.59 -21.78 -10.39
CA GLY A 110 45.44 -22.94 -10.49
C GLY A 110 44.60 -24.16 -10.83
N VAL A 111 44.89 -24.72 -12.00
CA VAL A 111 44.54 -26.06 -12.51
C VAL A 111 45.16 -27.18 -11.63
N SER A 112 45.31 -26.95 -10.33
CA SER A 112 45.90 -27.91 -9.37
C SER A 112 45.10 -28.06 -8.08
N ARG A 113 43.99 -27.33 -7.91
CA ARG A 113 43.23 -27.35 -6.65
C ARG A 113 42.22 -28.49 -6.56
N GLU A 114 41.70 -28.99 -7.68
CA GLU A 114 40.68 -30.06 -7.66
C GLU A 114 41.23 -31.39 -7.12
N GLY A 115 42.45 -31.77 -7.49
CA GLY A 115 43.10 -32.99 -6.97
C GLY A 115 43.43 -32.91 -5.48
N GLU A 116 43.87 -31.74 -4.98
CA GLU A 116 44.21 -31.54 -3.57
C GLU A 116 42.95 -31.51 -2.68
N VAL A 117 41.84 -30.96 -3.20
CA VAL A 117 40.55 -30.97 -2.51
C VAL A 117 39.93 -32.38 -2.52
N GLN A 118 40.11 -33.17 -3.59
CA GLN A 118 39.73 -34.58 -3.62
C GLN A 118 40.53 -35.43 -2.62
N GLU A 119 41.84 -35.21 -2.49
CA GLU A 119 42.68 -35.93 -1.52
C GLU A 119 42.33 -35.56 -0.06
N LEU A 120 41.97 -34.29 0.19
CA LEU A 120 41.45 -33.84 1.48
C LEU A 120 40.05 -34.42 1.78
N ARG A 121 39.19 -34.58 0.77
CA ARG A 121 37.86 -35.18 0.86
C ARG A 121 37.95 -36.69 1.16
N GLU A 122 38.88 -37.41 0.52
CA GLU A 122 39.19 -38.81 0.83
C GLU A 122 39.76 -38.97 2.24
N ARG A 123 40.65 -38.07 2.70
CA ARG A 123 41.18 -38.13 4.08
C ARG A 123 40.15 -37.80 5.16
N LEU A 124 39.22 -36.89 4.88
CA LEU A 124 38.16 -36.52 5.82
C LEU A 124 37.06 -37.58 5.92
N LEU A 125 36.73 -38.25 4.81
CA LEU A 125 35.69 -39.29 4.76
C LEU A 125 36.23 -40.70 5.05
N GLY A 126 37.49 -40.99 4.70
CA GLY A 126 38.12 -42.31 4.86
C GLY A 126 38.57 -42.66 6.28
N ARG A 127 38.48 -41.73 7.25
CA ARG A 127 38.95 -41.96 8.63
C ARG A 127 37.87 -42.45 9.61
N ARG A 128 36.67 -42.78 9.15
CA ARG A 128 35.58 -43.28 10.02
C ARG A 128 35.39 -44.80 10.04
N GLY A 129 36.32 -45.57 9.48
CA GLY A 129 36.20 -47.03 9.35
C GLY A 129 37.38 -47.88 9.86
N LYS A 130 38.35 -47.30 10.59
CA LYS A 130 39.58 -48.03 10.98
C LYS A 130 39.60 -48.58 12.41
N ASP A 131 38.42 -48.74 13.03
CA ASP A 131 38.24 -49.49 14.27
C ASP A 131 37.09 -50.51 14.09
N GLY A 132 37.37 -51.63 13.43
CA GLY A 132 36.42 -52.75 13.35
C GLY A 132 36.51 -53.60 12.09
N LEU A 133 37.36 -54.63 12.15
CA LEU A 133 37.30 -55.93 11.47
C LEU A 133 36.71 -56.05 10.03
N ALA A 134 37.54 -56.66 9.17
CA ALA A 134 37.26 -57.59 8.05
C ALA A 134 37.45 -57.05 6.60
N PRO A 135 38.07 -57.86 5.71
CA PRO A 135 38.39 -57.48 4.33
C PRO A 135 37.17 -57.71 3.41
N GLY A 136 36.75 -56.64 2.74
CA GLY A 136 35.61 -56.63 1.82
C GLY A 136 35.57 -55.31 1.02
N GLU A 137 36.73 -54.89 0.52
CA GLU A 137 36.91 -53.71 -0.32
C GLU A 137 36.31 -53.97 -1.73
N SER A 138 35.12 -53.44 -2.00
CA SER A 138 34.64 -53.00 -3.34
C SER A 138 33.22 -52.43 -3.29
N ALA A 139 32.38 -52.81 -2.32
CA ALA A 139 30.98 -52.38 -2.32
C ALA A 139 30.73 -51.00 -1.66
N THR A 140 31.63 -50.54 -0.78
CA THR A 140 31.49 -49.27 -0.05
C THR A 140 31.94 -48.06 -0.86
N HIS A 141 32.89 -48.23 -1.79
CA HIS A 141 33.38 -47.13 -2.64
C HIS A 141 32.29 -46.65 -3.61
N ASP A 142 31.54 -47.57 -4.21
CA ASP A 142 30.40 -47.27 -5.10
C ASP A 142 29.26 -46.51 -4.39
N SER A 143 29.10 -46.71 -3.08
CA SER A 143 28.07 -46.04 -2.29
C SER A 143 28.42 -44.59 -1.97
N VAL A 144 29.71 -44.28 -1.79
CA VAL A 144 30.19 -42.94 -1.49
C VAL A 144 30.30 -42.12 -2.77
N GLU A 145 30.77 -42.70 -3.86
CA GLU A 145 30.84 -42.05 -5.18
C GLU A 145 29.44 -41.65 -5.67
N ARG A 146 28.45 -42.55 -5.53
CA ARG A 146 27.04 -42.23 -5.82
C ARG A 146 26.50 -41.09 -4.97
N GLN A 147 26.88 -41.05 -3.69
CA GLN A 147 26.41 -40.01 -2.78
C GLN A 147 27.04 -38.64 -3.07
N ILE A 148 28.25 -38.64 -3.63
CA ILE A 148 28.93 -37.44 -4.12
C ILE A 148 28.27 -36.94 -5.42
N GLU A 149 27.97 -37.84 -6.35
CA GLU A 149 27.28 -37.52 -7.61
C GLU A 149 25.87 -36.96 -7.36
N GLU A 150 25.15 -37.49 -6.36
CA GLU A 150 23.86 -36.94 -5.91
C GLU A 150 24.01 -35.53 -5.30
N GLN A 151 25.06 -35.28 -4.51
CA GLN A 151 25.31 -33.94 -3.93
C GLN A 151 25.70 -32.91 -4.98
N ASP A 152 26.51 -33.28 -5.96
CA ASP A 152 26.94 -32.37 -7.03
C ASP A 152 25.78 -32.04 -7.98
N ASN A 153 24.90 -33.00 -8.28
CA ASN A 153 23.66 -32.74 -9.00
C ASN A 153 22.74 -31.77 -8.24
N VAL A 154 22.57 -31.95 -6.92
CA VAL A 154 21.78 -31.03 -6.09
C VAL A 154 22.41 -29.63 -6.04
N GLN A 155 23.74 -29.52 -5.97
CA GLN A 155 24.42 -28.21 -6.03
C GLN A 155 24.27 -27.55 -7.40
N SER A 156 24.38 -28.31 -8.48
CA SER A 156 24.19 -27.80 -9.85
C SER A 156 22.77 -27.26 -10.04
N ASP A 157 21.75 -28.02 -9.60
CA ASP A 157 20.36 -27.58 -9.61
C ASP A 157 20.13 -26.34 -8.74
N LEU A 158 20.80 -26.25 -7.59
CA LEU A 158 20.70 -25.06 -6.73
C LEU A 158 21.30 -23.84 -7.42
N VAL A 159 22.47 -23.96 -8.04
CA VAL A 159 23.12 -22.88 -8.78
C VAL A 159 22.26 -22.44 -9.96
N GLU A 160 21.66 -23.37 -10.69
CA GLU A 160 20.74 -23.06 -11.79
C GLU A 160 19.49 -22.33 -11.28
N ASN A 161 18.91 -22.79 -10.17
CA ASN A 161 17.76 -22.15 -9.55
C ASN A 161 18.09 -20.75 -9.01
N MET A 162 19.28 -20.56 -8.41
CA MET A 162 19.74 -19.24 -7.99
C MET A 162 19.95 -18.31 -9.19
N SER A 163 20.50 -18.81 -10.29
CA SER A 163 20.66 -18.04 -11.54
C SER A 163 19.30 -17.64 -12.14
N LYS A 164 18.34 -18.57 -12.17
CA LYS A 164 16.95 -18.29 -12.59
C LYS A 164 16.28 -17.26 -11.67
N LEU A 165 16.49 -17.36 -10.35
CA LEU A 165 15.94 -16.42 -9.39
C LEU A 165 16.53 -15.02 -9.55
N VAL A 166 17.85 -14.91 -9.72
CA VAL A 166 18.52 -13.62 -9.99
C VAL A 166 18.06 -13.04 -11.33
N SER A 167 17.88 -13.86 -12.35
CA SER A 167 17.32 -13.43 -13.64
C SER A 167 15.89 -12.90 -13.49
N SER A 168 15.05 -13.62 -12.73
CA SER A 168 13.67 -13.18 -12.43
C SER A 168 13.64 -11.90 -11.59
N LEU A 169 14.59 -11.73 -10.65
CA LEU A 169 14.74 -10.53 -9.84
C LEU A 169 15.19 -9.35 -10.70
N LYS A 170 16.13 -9.55 -11.62
CA LYS A 170 16.56 -8.53 -12.58
C LYS A 170 15.41 -8.11 -13.48
N GLN A 171 14.64 -9.07 -13.99
CA GLN A 171 13.46 -8.78 -14.82
C GLN A 171 12.37 -8.05 -14.03
N GLY A 172 12.15 -8.46 -12.77
CA GLY A 172 11.25 -7.78 -11.84
C GLY A 172 11.69 -6.35 -11.52
N ALA A 173 12.99 -6.12 -11.34
CA ALA A 173 13.56 -4.79 -11.09
C ALA A 173 13.40 -3.87 -12.31
N VAL A 174 13.61 -4.38 -13.53
CA VAL A 174 13.38 -3.62 -14.77
C VAL A 174 11.90 -3.27 -14.93
N ALA A 175 11.01 -4.22 -14.65
CA ALA A 175 9.56 -3.96 -14.67
C ALA A 175 9.14 -2.94 -13.60
N PHE A 176 9.73 -3.00 -12.40
CA PHE A 176 9.50 -2.02 -11.33
C PHE A 176 10.00 -0.63 -11.72
N GLN A 177 11.14 -0.54 -12.40
CA GLN A 177 11.68 0.73 -12.85
C GLN A 177 10.81 1.35 -13.95
N GLY A 178 10.30 0.54 -14.88
CA GLY A 178 9.34 1.00 -15.89
C GLY A 178 8.01 1.48 -15.27
N ALA A 179 7.48 0.74 -14.29
CA ALA A 179 6.28 1.14 -13.55
C ALA A 179 6.50 2.44 -12.76
N LEU A 180 7.70 2.66 -12.19
CA LEU A 180 8.04 3.90 -11.50
C LEU A 180 8.16 5.10 -12.44
N GLU A 181 8.73 4.93 -13.64
CA GLU A 181 8.75 5.99 -14.65
C GLU A 181 7.33 6.35 -15.13
N GLU A 182 6.47 5.35 -15.31
CA GLU A 182 5.07 5.56 -15.64
C GLU A 182 4.32 6.30 -14.52
N ASP A 183 4.49 5.86 -13.27
CA ASP A 183 3.91 6.51 -12.10
C ASP A 183 4.42 7.94 -11.94
N GLN A 184 5.72 8.20 -12.17
CA GLN A 184 6.29 9.55 -12.13
C GLN A 184 5.66 10.45 -13.20
N LYS A 185 5.41 9.93 -14.40
CA LYS A 185 4.73 10.65 -15.47
C LYS A 185 3.27 10.95 -15.14
N VAL A 186 2.55 9.99 -14.55
CA VAL A 186 1.17 10.17 -14.08
C VAL A 186 1.12 11.19 -12.94
N LEU A 187 2.08 11.15 -12.01
CA LEU A 187 2.18 12.12 -10.92
C LEU A 187 2.44 13.53 -11.44
N GLY A 188 3.32 13.69 -12.43
CA GLY A 188 3.56 14.98 -13.07
C GLY A 188 2.33 15.52 -13.80
N ALA A 189 1.57 14.65 -14.48
CA ALA A 189 0.30 15.02 -15.09
C ALA A 189 -0.76 15.43 -14.04
N ALA A 190 -0.81 14.72 -12.91
CA ALA A 190 -1.68 15.06 -11.79
C ALA A 190 -1.26 16.40 -11.13
N GLU A 191 0.03 16.67 -10.99
CA GLU A 191 0.56 17.94 -10.48
C GLU A 191 0.15 19.12 -11.37
N ILE A 192 0.32 18.97 -12.70
CA ILE A 192 -0.15 19.98 -13.67
C ILE A 192 -1.67 20.14 -13.58
N GLY A 193 -2.42 19.05 -13.46
CA GLY A 193 -3.88 19.07 -13.29
C GLY A 193 -4.32 19.82 -12.04
N ILE A 194 -3.66 19.56 -10.90
CA ILE A 194 -3.90 20.26 -9.63
C ILE A 194 -3.53 21.73 -9.75
N GLN A 195 -2.44 22.06 -10.43
CA GLN A 195 -2.03 23.45 -10.63
C GLN A 195 -3.03 24.22 -11.51
N VAL A 196 -3.57 23.59 -12.57
CA VAL A 196 -4.61 24.19 -13.41
C VAL A 196 -5.92 24.33 -12.64
N ALA A 197 -6.32 23.29 -11.89
CA ALA A 197 -7.52 23.33 -11.05
C ALA A 197 -7.43 24.42 -9.98
N SER A 198 -6.30 24.54 -9.28
CA SER A 198 -6.08 25.59 -8.27
C SER A 198 -6.12 26.99 -8.87
N ARG A 199 -5.53 27.22 -10.06
CA ARG A 199 -5.65 28.50 -10.78
C ARG A 199 -7.10 28.81 -11.15
N GLY A 200 -7.85 27.82 -11.63
CA GLY A 200 -9.29 27.95 -11.90
C GLY A 200 -10.09 28.28 -10.65
N LEU A 201 -9.79 27.63 -9.52
CA LEU A 201 -10.44 27.86 -8.23
C LEU A 201 -10.16 29.27 -7.70
N VAL A 202 -8.93 29.76 -7.85
CA VAL A 202 -8.55 31.13 -7.50
C VAL A 202 -9.24 32.16 -8.40
N ASP A 203 -9.36 31.91 -9.70
CA ASP A 203 -10.06 32.82 -10.62
C ASP A 203 -11.58 32.85 -10.37
N VAL A 204 -12.19 31.69 -10.09
CA VAL A 204 -13.60 31.58 -9.68
C VAL A 204 -13.83 32.25 -8.32
N SER A 205 -12.94 32.02 -7.35
CA SER A 205 -12.98 32.66 -6.03
C SER A 205 -12.77 34.18 -6.13
N GLY A 206 -11.91 34.65 -7.04
CA GLY A 206 -11.68 36.06 -7.31
C GLY A 206 -12.88 36.73 -7.97
N LYS A 207 -13.55 36.02 -8.89
CA LYS A 207 -14.82 36.46 -9.49
C LYS A 207 -15.94 36.51 -8.43
N LEU A 208 -16.07 35.50 -7.58
CA LEU A 208 -17.03 35.49 -6.45
C LEU A 208 -16.74 36.61 -5.44
N GLY A 209 -15.48 36.89 -5.13
CA GLY A 209 -15.09 38.01 -4.26
C GLY A 209 -15.40 39.39 -4.87
N ARG A 210 -15.43 39.50 -6.21
CA ARG A 210 -15.88 40.71 -6.91
C ARG A 210 -17.40 40.84 -7.02
N TYR A 211 -18.16 39.77 -6.75
CA TYR A 211 -19.61 39.85 -6.48
C TYR A 211 -19.86 40.36 -5.06
N ASP A 212 -19.43 41.58 -4.80
CA ASP A 212 -19.73 42.27 -3.56
C ASP A 212 -21.24 42.61 -3.54
N LYS A 213 -21.95 42.20 -2.47
CA LYS A 213 -23.42 42.34 -2.34
C LYS A 213 -23.89 43.77 -2.56
N LYS A 214 -23.01 44.76 -2.30
CA LYS A 214 -23.27 46.19 -2.52
C LYS A 214 -23.45 46.56 -4.00
N LYS A 215 -22.71 45.93 -4.92
CA LYS A 215 -22.83 46.18 -6.38
C LYS A 215 -24.05 45.50 -6.98
N LEU A 216 -24.42 44.32 -6.47
CA LEU A 216 -25.64 43.63 -6.89
C LEU A 216 -26.89 44.45 -6.56
N GLY A 217 -26.93 45.05 -5.35
CA GLY A 217 -27.99 45.97 -4.97
C GLY A 217 -28.08 47.18 -5.90
N TYR A 218 -26.94 47.81 -6.23
CA TYR A 218 -26.92 48.96 -7.13
C TYR A 218 -27.41 48.64 -8.56
N LEU A 219 -26.99 47.50 -9.13
CA LEU A 219 -27.50 47.03 -10.43
C LEU A 219 -29.00 46.71 -10.40
N PHE A 220 -29.51 46.17 -9.29
CA PHE A 220 -30.93 45.94 -9.11
C PHE A 220 -31.73 47.24 -9.05
N TYR A 221 -31.25 48.26 -8.34
CA TYR A 221 -31.89 49.59 -8.31
C TYR A 221 -31.94 50.25 -9.70
N ILE A 222 -30.85 50.16 -10.47
CA ILE A 222 -30.80 50.68 -11.84
C ILE A 222 -31.76 49.92 -12.76
N GLY A 223 -31.81 48.58 -12.66
CA GLY A 223 -32.75 47.76 -13.41
C GLY A 223 -34.21 48.07 -13.09
N ALA A 224 -34.53 48.24 -11.81
CA ALA A 224 -35.87 48.62 -11.36
C ALA A 224 -36.27 50.01 -11.87
N PHE A 225 -35.36 50.99 -11.83
CA PHE A 225 -35.60 52.33 -12.37
C PHE A 225 -35.83 52.31 -13.89
N ALA A 226 -35.02 51.54 -14.63
CA ALA A 226 -35.20 51.37 -16.07
C ALA A 226 -36.55 50.70 -16.40
N PHE A 227 -36.94 49.67 -15.63
CA PHE A 227 -38.22 49.00 -15.80
C PHE A 227 -39.41 49.93 -15.54
N MET A 228 -39.32 50.78 -14.50
CA MET A 228 -40.32 51.82 -14.23
C MET A 228 -40.44 52.80 -15.41
N ALA A 229 -39.31 53.28 -15.95
CA ALA A 229 -39.31 54.20 -17.08
C ALA A 229 -39.91 53.57 -18.35
N VAL A 230 -39.58 52.31 -18.65
CA VAL A 230 -40.17 51.56 -19.77
C VAL A 230 -41.67 51.36 -19.58
N GLY A 231 -42.11 51.02 -18.36
CA GLY A 231 -43.54 50.95 -18.02
C GLY A 231 -44.25 52.27 -18.30
N LEU A 232 -43.64 53.39 -17.94
CA LEU A 232 -44.19 54.73 -18.20
C LEU A 232 -44.31 55.01 -19.70
N ILE A 233 -43.28 54.67 -20.49
CA ILE A 233 -43.31 54.80 -21.96
C ILE A 233 -44.45 53.94 -22.55
N ILE A 234 -44.60 52.70 -22.09
CA ILE A 234 -45.67 51.81 -22.55
C ILE A 234 -47.04 52.40 -22.20
N THR A 235 -47.24 52.88 -20.97
CA THR A 235 -48.51 53.51 -20.58
C THR A 235 -48.82 54.76 -21.40
N PHE A 236 -47.80 55.57 -21.72
CA PHE A 236 -47.96 56.74 -22.58
C PHE A 236 -48.34 56.35 -24.02
N ILE A 237 -47.73 55.29 -24.56
CA ILE A 237 -48.10 54.74 -25.87
C ILE A 237 -49.55 54.26 -25.85
N VAL A 238 -50.00 53.56 -24.81
CA VAL A 238 -51.38 53.07 -24.68
C VAL A 238 -52.39 54.23 -24.67
N ILE A 239 -52.13 55.29 -23.88
CA ILE A 239 -52.99 56.49 -23.84
C ILE A 239 -53.05 57.18 -25.21
N ARG A 240 -51.92 57.26 -25.91
CA ARG A 240 -51.86 57.89 -27.24
C ARG A 240 -52.50 57.04 -28.34
N LEU A 241 -52.50 55.72 -28.19
CA LEU A 241 -53.08 54.78 -29.15
C LEU A 241 -54.61 54.72 -29.04
N PHE A 242 -55.16 54.95 -27.84
CA PHE A 242 -56.60 55.04 -27.57
C PHE A 242 -56.99 56.41 -26.99
N PRO A 243 -56.88 57.51 -27.74
CA PRO A 243 -57.24 58.84 -27.25
C PRO A 243 -58.76 59.09 -27.19
N ALA A 244 -59.57 58.12 -27.62
CA ALA A 244 -61.02 58.27 -27.72
C ALA A 244 -61.74 56.98 -27.29
N LEU A 245 -61.97 56.87 -25.98
CA LEU A 245 -63.06 56.14 -25.34
C LEU A 245 -63.53 56.99 -24.16
#